data_AF-F8PE11-F1
#
_entry.id   AF-F8PE11-F1
#
_cell.length_a   1.000
_cell.length_b   1.000
_cell.length_c   1.000
_cell.angle_alpha   90.00
_cell.angle_beta   90.00
_cell.angle_gamma   90.00
#
_symmetry.space_group_name_H-M   'P 1'
#
loop_
_entity.id
_entity.type
_entity.pdbx_description
1 polymer ?
#
loop_
_entity_poly.entity_id
_entity_poly.type
_entity_poly.pdbx_seq_one_letter_code
_entity_poly.pdbx_strand_id
1 'polypeptide(L)'
;MAYSTPAYGSGSWGGSSSPYDSCVQQCIASYGSPMASYTPPTATSTMASSGSGSGMTHTVIVAPTQGVLRYVPFAINASVGDTVMFVWNANEHTVTKSSELAICNETSASPFASGEQNKSFTFTQMVNDTNSTFFYCGTPGHCEKGMFGIINPPNAAMGSNTSLSSMMPAMVANSSTMSAMWSYTNMMTSNNSAAASWGSNIDMSSMPEWAMSLVAENVMYSRTFLAANPETLDATGNVNLGAAGSTPLMVPMDITAVMSNSTSNSTAAMAAGSSPSTSAGSTTPTTTNGARALASPNMLAGLITLAAIAFAL
;
A
#
# COMPACT_ATOMS: atom_id res chain seq x y z
N MET A 1 41.67 19.53 -27.35
CA MET A 1 40.23 19.89 -27.38
C MET A 1 39.83 20.18 -25.95
N ALA A 2 39.66 21.46 -25.61
CA ALA A 2 39.33 21.92 -24.26
C ALA A 2 37.89 22.43 -24.25
N TYR A 3 37.06 21.91 -23.35
CA TYR A 3 35.68 22.34 -23.17
C TYR A 3 35.62 23.62 -22.34
N SER A 4 34.94 24.64 -22.87
CA SER A 4 34.69 25.91 -22.18
C SER A 4 33.40 25.79 -21.37
N THR A 5 33.47 26.09 -20.08
CA THR A 5 32.29 26.28 -19.22
C THR A 5 31.67 27.65 -19.47
N PRO A 6 30.34 27.81 -19.47
CA PRO A 6 29.73 29.13 -19.58
C PRO A 6 29.96 29.90 -18.27
N ALA A 7 30.66 31.03 -18.37
CA ALA A 7 30.74 32.04 -17.34
C ALA A 7 29.40 32.78 -17.28
N TYR A 8 28.71 32.72 -16.14
CA TYR A 8 27.60 33.64 -15.86
C TYR A 8 28.20 35.02 -15.55
N GLY A 9 28.31 35.84 -16.60
CA GLY A 9 28.66 37.24 -16.47
C GLY A 9 27.51 38.03 -15.84
N SER A 10 27.80 38.73 -14.74
CA SER A 10 26.93 39.76 -14.18
C SER A 10 26.91 40.97 -15.14
N GLY A 11 26.04 40.92 -16.14
CA GLY A 11 25.83 41.98 -17.11
C GLY A 11 24.62 42.84 -16.74
N SER A 12 24.89 44.05 -16.25
CA SER A 12 23.92 45.13 -16.16
C SER A 12 23.66 45.70 -17.56
N TRP A 13 22.42 45.62 -18.08
CA TRP A 13 21.99 46.37 -19.25
C TRP A 13 20.54 46.83 -19.10
N GLY A 14 20.33 48.14 -19.23
CA GLY A 14 19.02 48.77 -19.25
C GLY A 14 18.40 48.82 -20.65
N GLY A 15 17.09 49.05 -20.66
CA GLY A 15 16.37 49.65 -21.78
C GLY A 15 15.82 48.70 -22.85
N SER A 16 14.50 48.64 -22.91
CA SER A 16 13.62 48.17 -24.02
C SER A 16 13.40 46.65 -24.20
N SER A 17 12.30 46.18 -23.61
CA SER A 17 11.49 44.98 -23.93
C SER A 17 12.24 43.66 -24.14
N SER A 18 12.33 42.88 -23.08
CA SER A 18 12.94 41.54 -23.07
C SER A 18 12.00 40.49 -23.68
N PRO A 19 12.50 39.48 -24.42
CA PRO A 19 11.72 38.30 -24.86
C PRO A 19 11.10 37.50 -23.69
N TYR A 20 11.51 37.80 -22.46
CA TYR A 20 10.87 37.31 -21.25
C TYR A 20 9.47 37.91 -21.05
N ASP A 21 9.27 39.19 -21.36
CA ASP A 21 7.97 39.85 -21.19
C ASP A 21 6.91 39.30 -22.16
N SER A 22 7.32 38.90 -23.38
CA SER A 22 6.40 38.25 -24.31
C SER A 22 5.98 36.86 -23.85
N CYS A 23 6.90 36.10 -23.22
CA CYS A 23 6.62 34.80 -22.64
C CYS A 23 5.65 34.91 -21.45
N VAL A 24 5.88 35.88 -20.56
CA VAL A 24 5.04 36.09 -19.37
C VAL A 24 3.63 36.54 -19.76
N GLN A 25 3.48 37.42 -20.76
CA GLN A 25 2.16 37.86 -21.23
C GLN A 25 1.36 36.74 -21.92
N GLN A 26 2.04 35.84 -22.66
CA GLN A 26 1.39 34.68 -23.26
C GLN A 26 0.88 33.68 -22.20
N CYS A 27 1.59 33.57 -21.08
CA CYS A 27 1.22 32.72 -19.95
C CYS A 27 0.00 33.29 -19.19
N ILE A 28 -0.02 34.61 -18.91
CA ILE A 28 -1.14 35.28 -18.23
C ILE A 28 -2.42 35.24 -19.09
N ALA A 29 -2.30 35.36 -20.41
CA ALA A 29 -3.44 35.28 -21.32
C ALA A 29 -4.08 33.87 -21.38
N SER A 30 -3.32 32.81 -21.10
CA SER A 30 -3.84 31.43 -21.11
C SER A 30 -4.35 30.94 -19.75
N TYR A 31 -3.82 31.47 -18.64
CA TYR A 31 -4.05 30.90 -17.31
C TYR A 31 -4.55 31.89 -16.25
N GLY A 32 -4.75 33.17 -16.61
CA GLY A 32 -5.18 34.21 -15.68
C GLY A 32 -4.06 34.73 -14.79
N SER A 33 -4.24 35.94 -14.22
CA SER A 33 -3.23 36.57 -13.35
C SER A 33 -3.16 35.88 -11.98
N PRO A 34 -1.96 35.57 -11.45
CA PRO A 34 -1.85 35.07 -10.09
C PRO A 34 -2.22 36.14 -9.06
N MET A 35 -2.90 35.74 -7.98
CA MET A 35 -3.23 36.62 -6.85
C MET A 35 -1.97 37.09 -6.11
N ALA A 36 -2.07 38.29 -5.55
CA ALA A 36 -0.99 39.03 -4.91
C ALA A 36 -0.23 38.23 -3.83
N SER A 37 1.09 38.46 -3.78
CA SER A 37 2.07 37.83 -2.91
C SER A 37 1.78 38.02 -1.41
N TYR A 38 1.66 36.90 -0.69
CA TYR A 38 1.66 36.84 0.77
C TYR A 38 3.09 37.00 1.30
N THR A 39 3.28 37.92 2.25
CA THR A 39 4.52 38.10 3.01
C THR A 39 4.47 37.24 4.27
N PRO A 40 5.47 36.38 4.55
CA PRO A 40 5.42 35.52 5.73
C PRO A 40 5.80 36.29 7.01
N PRO A 41 5.04 36.18 8.12
CA PRO A 41 5.53 36.63 9.42
C PRO A 41 6.47 35.58 10.04
N THR A 42 7.45 36.09 10.77
CA THR A 42 8.51 35.39 11.49
C THR A 42 7.97 34.36 12.49
N ALA A 43 8.60 33.18 12.51
CA ALA A 43 8.29 32.07 13.41
C ALA A 43 8.30 32.50 14.89
N THR A 44 7.14 32.40 15.53
CA THR A 44 7.01 32.26 16.98
C THR A 44 6.11 31.06 17.20
N SER A 45 6.64 30.05 17.89
CA SER A 45 5.92 28.85 18.33
C SER A 45 4.75 29.26 19.21
N THR A 46 3.60 29.47 18.58
CA THR A 46 2.31 29.53 19.24
C THR A 46 1.66 28.18 19.00
N MET A 47 1.58 27.37 20.05
CA MET A 47 0.59 26.30 20.11
C MET A 47 -0.76 26.97 19.82
N ALA A 48 -1.31 26.74 18.62
CA ALA A 48 -2.67 27.13 18.33
C ALA A 48 -3.57 26.31 19.26
N SER A 49 -4.01 26.95 20.34
CA SER A 49 -5.01 26.44 21.25
C SER A 49 -6.27 26.13 20.45
N SER A 50 -6.58 24.84 20.45
CA SER A 50 -7.72 24.16 19.86
C SER A 50 -9.00 24.98 19.91
N GLY A 51 -9.62 25.19 18.75
CA GLY A 51 -11.07 25.35 18.72
C GLY A 51 -11.67 24.03 19.24
N SER A 52 -12.32 24.08 20.40
CA SER A 52 -13.16 22.99 20.89
C SER A 52 -14.38 22.84 19.99
N GLY A 53 -14.20 22.25 18.82
CA GLY A 53 -15.28 21.59 18.10
C GLY A 53 -15.49 20.21 18.72
N SER A 54 -16.73 19.83 19.01
CA SER A 54 -17.09 18.50 19.50
C SER A 54 -17.02 17.43 18.38
N GLY A 55 -15.95 17.43 17.59
CA GLY A 55 -15.76 16.46 16.53
C GLY A 55 -15.44 15.08 17.10
N MET A 56 -15.75 14.03 16.33
CA MET A 56 -15.41 12.66 16.70
C MET A 56 -13.89 12.46 16.60
N THR A 57 -13.35 11.54 17.41
CA THR A 57 -11.95 11.11 17.28
C THR A 57 -11.89 9.79 16.53
N HIS A 58 -11.21 9.78 15.39
CA HIS A 58 -10.91 8.61 14.59
C HIS A 58 -9.52 8.10 14.95
N THR A 59 -9.42 6.88 15.48
CA THR A 59 -8.12 6.30 15.84
C THR A 59 -7.54 5.52 14.66
N VAL A 60 -6.26 5.76 14.36
CA VAL A 60 -5.47 4.99 13.39
C VAL A 60 -4.26 4.40 14.12
N ILE A 61 -4.13 3.08 14.11
CA ILE A 61 -2.97 2.38 14.64
C ILE A 61 -1.84 2.50 13.62
N VAL A 62 -0.69 2.99 14.07
CA VAL A 62 0.57 3.03 13.31
C VAL A 62 1.35 1.76 13.63
N ALA A 63 1.48 0.90 12.63
CA ALA A 63 2.14 -0.41 12.71
C ALA A 63 1.59 -1.29 13.86
N PRO A 64 0.55 -2.10 13.62
CA PRO A 64 -0.13 -2.89 14.65
C PRO A 64 0.77 -3.74 15.53
N THR A 65 1.86 -4.27 14.95
CA THR A 65 2.93 -5.00 15.62
C THR A 65 4.25 -4.76 14.88
N GLN A 66 5.38 -5.06 15.53
CA GLN A 66 6.70 -4.93 14.92
C GLN A 66 6.79 -5.75 13.63
N GLY A 67 7.21 -5.10 12.53
CA GLY A 67 7.35 -5.73 11.21
C GLY A 67 6.08 -5.69 10.36
N VAL A 68 4.94 -5.22 10.87
CA VAL A 68 3.73 -4.97 10.08
C VAL A 68 3.70 -3.52 9.62
N LEU A 69 3.88 -3.33 8.32
CA LEU A 69 4.06 -2.00 7.70
C LEU A 69 2.71 -1.43 7.21
N ARG A 70 1.77 -1.23 8.14
CA ARG A 70 0.41 -0.74 7.83
C ARG A 70 -0.11 0.29 8.82
N TYR A 71 -1.04 1.10 8.32
CA TYR A 71 -1.96 1.88 9.16
C TYR A 71 -3.30 1.17 9.25
N VAL A 72 -3.89 1.12 10.45
CA VAL A 72 -5.15 0.39 10.67
C VAL A 72 -6.17 1.25 11.42
N PRO A 73 -7.37 1.49 10.85
CA PRO A 73 -7.76 1.11 9.50
C PRO A 73 -6.92 1.86 8.45
N PHE A 74 -6.82 1.28 7.25
CA PHE A 74 -6.10 1.89 6.12
C PHE A 74 -6.69 3.24 5.69
N ALA A 75 -8.00 3.40 5.86
CA ALA A 75 -8.72 4.60 5.50
C ALA A 75 -9.75 4.96 6.55
N ILE A 76 -10.08 6.25 6.64
CA ILE A 76 -11.13 6.77 7.52
C ILE A 76 -11.99 7.79 6.78
N ASN A 77 -13.27 7.88 7.14
CA ASN A 77 -14.16 8.95 6.71
C ASN A 77 -14.37 9.91 7.90
N ALA A 78 -14.01 11.18 7.72
CA ALA A 78 -14.01 12.17 8.79
C ALA A 78 -14.60 13.50 8.30
N SER A 79 -15.37 14.14 9.18
CA SER A 79 -15.97 15.45 8.94
C SER A 79 -15.04 16.58 9.38
N VAL A 80 -15.27 17.78 8.87
CA VAL A 80 -14.56 18.98 9.36
C VAL A 80 -14.80 19.14 10.87
N GLY A 81 -13.71 19.31 11.62
CA GLY A 81 -13.71 19.37 13.07
C GLY A 81 -13.45 18.03 13.78
N ASP A 82 -13.50 16.89 13.07
CA ASP A 82 -13.09 15.59 13.62
C ASP A 82 -11.56 15.53 13.81
N THR A 83 -11.11 14.81 14.83
CA THR A 83 -9.69 14.57 15.10
C THR A 83 -9.28 13.19 14.60
N VAL A 84 -8.14 13.09 13.92
CA VAL A 84 -7.49 11.82 13.63
C VAL A 84 -6.38 11.61 14.65
N MET A 85 -6.48 10.56 15.47
CA MET A 85 -5.49 10.20 16.47
C MET A 85 -4.70 8.97 16.00
N PHE A 86 -3.43 9.17 15.71
CA PHE A 86 -2.48 8.13 15.37
C PHE A 86 -1.84 7.57 16.63
N VAL A 87 -1.80 6.25 16.78
CA VAL A 87 -1.26 5.55 17.96
C VAL A 87 -0.24 4.50 17.53
N TRP A 88 1.01 4.62 18.00
CA TRP A 88 2.09 3.72 17.62
C TRP A 88 2.06 2.43 18.42
N ASN A 89 1.96 1.29 17.74
CA ASN A 89 2.06 -0.03 18.36
C ASN A 89 3.42 -0.70 18.13
N ALA A 90 4.29 -0.11 17.29
CA ALA A 90 5.64 -0.57 16.99
C ALA A 90 6.65 0.58 16.78
N ASN A 91 7.93 0.22 16.70
CA ASN A 91 9.06 1.09 16.40
C ASN A 91 9.52 0.81 14.95
N GLU A 92 10.17 1.67 14.18
CA GLU A 92 10.26 3.13 14.17
C GLU A 92 9.42 3.56 12.96
N HIS A 93 8.43 4.44 13.15
CA HIS A 93 7.48 4.81 12.09
C HIS A 93 7.15 6.30 12.12
N THR A 94 6.73 6.85 10.98
CA THR A 94 6.23 8.23 10.88
C THR A 94 4.76 8.24 10.47
N VAL A 95 4.14 9.42 10.56
CA VAL A 95 2.92 9.80 9.86
C VAL A 95 3.21 11.16 9.21
N THR A 96 3.35 11.16 7.89
CA THR A 96 3.68 12.35 7.10
C THR A 96 2.61 12.57 6.05
N LYS A 97 2.09 13.79 5.93
CA LYS A 97 1.09 14.13 4.91
C LYS A 97 1.68 14.05 3.51
N SER A 98 0.95 13.44 2.58
CA SER A 98 1.30 13.36 1.16
C SER A 98 0.10 13.74 0.29
N SER A 99 0.10 13.29 -0.96
CA SER A 99 -0.97 13.51 -1.92
C SER A 99 -1.20 12.25 -2.77
N GLU A 100 -2.36 12.18 -3.43
CA GLU A 100 -2.71 11.05 -4.31
C GLU A 100 -1.69 10.83 -5.44
N LEU A 101 -1.16 11.93 -6.00
CA LEU A 101 -0.17 11.87 -7.08
C LEU A 101 1.24 11.54 -6.59
N ALA A 102 1.51 11.68 -5.30
CA ALA A 102 2.84 11.51 -4.71
C ALA A 102 2.73 10.87 -3.32
N ILE A 103 2.14 9.68 -3.24
CA ILE A 103 1.79 9.00 -1.97
C ILE A 103 2.97 8.87 -1.01
N CYS A 104 4.17 8.54 -1.52
CA CYS A 104 5.38 8.36 -0.73
C CYS A 104 6.26 9.61 -0.63
N ASN A 105 5.72 10.80 -0.91
CA ASN A 105 6.45 12.07 -0.77
C ASN A 105 5.64 13.07 0.05
N GLU A 106 6.34 13.82 0.89
CA GLU A 106 5.73 14.89 1.66
C GLU A 106 5.13 15.96 0.73
N THR A 107 3.91 16.38 1.05
CA THR A 107 3.27 17.50 0.36
C THR A 107 3.70 18.83 0.95
N SER A 108 3.88 19.86 0.13
CA SER A 108 4.05 21.24 0.61
C SER A 108 2.72 21.91 0.98
N ALA A 109 1.58 21.31 0.60
CA ALA A 109 0.25 21.88 0.82
C ALA A 109 -0.30 21.52 2.21
N SER A 110 -0.26 22.49 3.13
CA SER A 110 -0.72 22.33 4.53
C SER A 110 -0.15 21.08 5.19
N PRO A 111 1.19 20.97 5.32
CA PRO A 111 1.88 19.76 5.74
C PRO A 111 1.61 19.42 7.21
N PHE A 112 1.73 18.13 7.51
CA PHE A 112 1.98 17.65 8.86
C PHE A 112 2.98 16.50 8.82
N ALA A 113 3.78 16.37 9.86
CA ALA A 113 4.71 15.26 10.04
C ALA A 113 4.89 14.98 11.54
N SER A 114 4.81 13.71 11.94
CA SER A 114 5.10 13.29 13.32
C SER A 114 6.60 13.23 13.65
N GLY A 115 7.46 13.20 12.62
CA GLY A 115 8.82 12.67 12.74
C GLY A 115 8.82 11.14 12.95
N GLU A 116 10.00 10.56 13.08
CA GLU A 116 10.16 9.14 13.42
C GLU A 116 9.91 8.93 14.91
N GLN A 117 9.02 7.98 15.21
CA GLN A 117 8.49 7.77 16.55
C GLN A 117 8.42 6.28 16.88
N ASN A 118 8.34 6.00 18.18
CA ASN A 118 8.35 4.66 18.75
C ASN A 118 7.00 4.29 19.36
N LYS A 119 6.83 3.01 19.69
CA LYS A 119 5.68 2.42 20.35
C LYS A 119 5.22 3.27 21.55
N SER A 120 3.91 3.42 21.68
CA SER A 120 3.21 4.24 22.69
C SER A 120 3.22 5.75 22.42
N PHE A 121 3.86 6.21 21.35
CA PHE A 121 3.69 7.58 20.89
C PHE A 121 2.28 7.82 20.34
N THR A 122 1.80 9.06 20.44
CA THR A 122 0.52 9.48 19.85
C THR A 122 0.70 10.79 19.11
N PHE A 123 -0.04 10.95 18.01
CA PHE A 123 -0.03 12.15 17.17
C PHE A 123 -1.44 12.45 16.71
N THR A 124 -1.86 13.71 16.79
CA THR A 124 -3.24 14.10 16.45
C THR A 124 -3.25 15.09 15.31
N GLN A 125 -4.18 14.94 14.38
CA GLN A 125 -4.43 15.89 13.30
C GLN A 125 -5.90 16.30 13.24
N MET A 126 -6.14 17.61 13.15
CA MET A 126 -7.48 18.17 12.97
C MET A 126 -7.88 18.09 11.50
N VAL A 127 -9.08 17.58 11.23
CA VAL A 127 -9.67 17.59 9.90
C VAL A 127 -10.25 18.98 9.61
N ASN A 128 -9.59 19.72 8.72
CA ASN A 128 -9.97 21.09 8.37
C ASN A 128 -10.83 21.18 7.10
N ASP A 129 -10.82 20.13 6.27
CA ASP A 129 -11.61 20.01 5.06
C ASP A 129 -11.93 18.54 4.77
N THR A 130 -12.84 18.27 3.83
CA THR A 130 -13.25 16.91 3.46
C THR A 130 -12.55 16.38 2.21
N ASN A 131 -11.50 17.05 1.71
CA ASN A 131 -10.75 16.54 0.57
C ASN A 131 -9.95 15.29 0.98
N SER A 132 -9.72 14.41 0.00
CA SER A 132 -8.88 13.23 0.20
C SER A 132 -7.48 13.65 0.64
N THR A 133 -7.06 13.20 1.82
CA THR A 133 -5.72 13.44 2.36
C THR A 133 -4.99 12.12 2.49
N PHE A 134 -3.86 12.01 1.80
CA PHE A 134 -2.98 10.85 1.92
C PHE A 134 -1.93 11.12 2.99
N PHE A 135 -1.49 10.06 3.65
CA PHE A 135 -0.37 10.10 4.57
C PHE A 135 0.44 8.81 4.46
N TYR A 136 1.73 8.88 4.77
CA TYR A 136 2.65 7.77 4.61
C TYR A 136 3.71 7.71 5.70
N CYS A 137 4.35 6.55 5.80
CA CYS A 137 5.52 6.35 6.64
C CYS A 137 6.79 6.67 5.83
N GLY A 138 7.53 7.67 6.28
CA GLY A 138 8.77 8.14 5.65
C GLY A 138 10.01 7.33 5.98
N THR A 139 9.92 6.36 6.90
CA THR A 139 11.02 5.42 7.15
C THR A 139 11.36 4.66 5.85
N PRO A 140 12.65 4.57 5.45
CA PRO A 140 13.04 4.07 4.14
C PRO A 140 12.44 2.71 3.78
N GLY A 141 11.77 2.63 2.64
CA GLY A 141 11.18 1.39 2.11
C GLY A 141 9.87 0.97 2.77
N HIS A 142 9.33 1.71 3.75
CA HIS A 142 8.06 1.38 4.39
C HIS A 142 6.87 1.73 3.48
N CYS A 143 6.87 2.93 2.90
CA CYS A 143 5.77 3.37 2.04
C CYS A 143 5.62 2.51 0.78
N GLU A 144 6.74 2.16 0.14
CA GLU A 144 6.77 1.33 -1.08
C GLU A 144 6.31 -0.10 -0.81
N LYS A 145 6.32 -0.54 0.46
CA LYS A 145 5.74 -1.80 0.93
C LYS A 145 4.28 -1.67 1.37
N GLY A 146 3.65 -0.53 1.12
CA GLY A 146 2.24 -0.27 1.39
C GLY A 146 1.96 0.49 2.69
N MET A 147 2.96 1.05 3.38
CA MET A 147 2.72 1.82 4.61
C MET A 147 2.28 3.26 4.30
N PHE A 148 1.06 3.39 3.81
CA PHE A 148 0.34 4.64 3.61
C PHE A 148 -1.14 4.46 3.99
N GLY A 149 -1.86 5.57 4.13
CA GLY A 149 -3.28 5.56 4.46
C GLY A 149 -3.98 6.81 3.93
N ILE A 150 -5.30 6.82 4.05
CA ILE A 150 -6.16 7.83 3.40
C ILE A 150 -7.23 8.33 4.35
N ILE A 151 -7.28 9.64 4.57
CA ILE A 151 -8.42 10.32 5.17
C ILE A 151 -9.34 10.74 4.03
N ASN A 152 -10.63 10.43 4.15
CA ASN A 152 -11.67 10.69 3.15
C ASN A 152 -11.29 10.15 1.76
N PRO A 153 -11.10 8.82 1.59
CA PRO A 153 -10.76 8.27 0.29
C PRO A 153 -11.82 8.62 -0.76
N PRO A 154 -11.42 8.80 -2.04
CA PRO A 154 -12.40 8.95 -3.11
C PRO A 154 -13.24 7.67 -3.17
N ASN A 155 -14.55 7.82 -3.42
CA ASN A 155 -15.48 6.70 -3.47
C ASN A 155 -16.08 6.60 -4.86
N ALA A 156 -16.00 5.42 -5.45
CA ALA A 156 -16.56 5.14 -6.74
C ALA A 156 -18.09 5.05 -6.64
N ALA A 157 -18.79 5.44 -7.71
CA ALA A 157 -20.22 5.21 -7.81
C ALA A 157 -20.54 3.72 -7.66
N MET A 158 -21.69 3.42 -7.06
CA MET A 158 -22.14 2.04 -6.88
C MET A 158 -22.16 1.29 -8.24
N GLY A 159 -21.50 0.14 -8.31
CA GLY A 159 -21.38 -0.65 -9.54
C GLY A 159 -20.30 -0.18 -10.53
N SER A 160 -19.51 0.84 -10.19
CA SER A 160 -18.38 1.28 -11.02
C SER A 160 -17.33 0.18 -11.18
N ASN A 161 -16.76 0.08 -12.38
CA ASN A 161 -15.61 -0.78 -12.66
C ASN A 161 -14.30 -0.25 -12.05
N THR A 162 -14.27 1.01 -11.61
CA THR A 162 -13.12 1.63 -10.93
C THR A 162 -13.11 1.42 -9.42
N SER A 163 -14.17 0.82 -8.86
CA SER A 163 -14.18 0.49 -7.43
C SER A 163 -13.16 -0.61 -7.13
N LEU A 164 -12.58 -0.57 -5.94
CA LEU A 164 -11.70 -1.63 -5.46
C LEU A 164 -12.37 -3.00 -5.54
N SER A 165 -13.66 -3.13 -5.20
CA SER A 165 -14.38 -4.40 -5.32
C SER A 165 -14.42 -4.96 -6.75
N SER A 166 -14.50 -4.09 -7.76
CA SER A 166 -14.52 -4.50 -9.16
C SER A 166 -13.13 -4.90 -9.66
N MET A 167 -12.07 -4.26 -9.15
CA MET A 167 -10.70 -4.48 -9.62
C MET A 167 -9.97 -5.59 -8.85
N MET A 168 -10.28 -5.77 -7.56
CA MET A 168 -9.60 -6.72 -6.67
C MET A 168 -9.58 -8.17 -7.20
N PRO A 169 -10.65 -8.74 -7.81
CA PRO A 169 -10.61 -10.09 -8.35
C PRO A 169 -9.54 -10.30 -9.42
N ALA A 170 -9.33 -9.31 -10.29
CA ALA A 170 -8.29 -9.38 -11.32
C ALA A 170 -6.87 -9.28 -10.70
N MET A 171 -6.69 -8.43 -9.69
CA MET A 171 -5.41 -8.34 -8.97
C MET A 171 -5.07 -9.66 -8.25
N VAL A 172 -6.07 -10.25 -7.59
CA VAL A 172 -5.97 -11.55 -6.91
C VAL A 172 -5.63 -12.67 -7.89
N ALA A 173 -6.24 -12.69 -9.07
CA ALA A 173 -5.96 -13.69 -10.10
C ALA A 173 -4.52 -13.60 -10.64
N ASN A 174 -3.93 -12.40 -10.66
CA ASN A 174 -2.61 -12.14 -11.22
C ASN A 174 -1.46 -12.23 -10.18
N SER A 175 -1.75 -12.44 -8.89
CA SER A 175 -0.74 -12.50 -7.83
C SER A 175 -1.02 -13.64 -6.85
N SER A 176 -0.07 -14.58 -6.74
CA SER A 176 -0.14 -15.66 -5.75
C SER A 176 -0.15 -15.13 -4.31
N THR A 177 0.55 -14.02 -4.07
CA THR A 177 0.58 -13.33 -2.77
C THR A 177 -0.80 -12.78 -2.42
N MET A 178 -1.44 -12.07 -3.36
CA MET A 178 -2.78 -11.53 -3.14
C MET A 178 -3.83 -12.63 -3.06
N SER A 179 -3.67 -13.74 -3.78
CA SER A 179 -4.54 -14.91 -3.67
C SER A 179 -4.50 -15.58 -2.30
N ALA A 180 -3.31 -15.71 -1.71
CA ALA A 180 -3.16 -16.20 -0.34
C ALA A 180 -3.80 -15.23 0.68
N MET A 181 -3.51 -13.93 0.54
CA MET A 181 -4.10 -12.87 1.37
C MET A 181 -5.63 -12.85 1.28
N TRP A 182 -6.19 -12.98 0.07
CA TRP A 182 -7.63 -13.00 -0.19
C TRP A 182 -8.31 -14.22 0.44
N SER A 183 -7.71 -15.40 0.28
CA SER A 183 -8.23 -16.63 0.87
C SER A 183 -8.29 -16.54 2.40
N TYR A 184 -7.24 -16.01 3.03
CA TYR A 184 -7.23 -15.75 4.47
C TYR A 184 -8.26 -14.69 4.87
N THR A 185 -8.39 -13.62 4.08
CA THR A 185 -9.37 -12.55 4.33
C THR A 185 -10.79 -13.10 4.31
N ASN A 186 -11.15 -13.92 3.33
CA ASN A 186 -12.46 -14.54 3.23
C ASN A 186 -12.74 -15.50 4.39
N MET A 187 -11.73 -16.25 4.83
CA MET A 187 -11.85 -17.12 6.00
C MET A 187 -12.15 -16.31 7.27
N MET A 188 -11.36 -15.27 7.54
CA MET A 188 -11.50 -14.43 8.74
C MET A 188 -12.80 -13.63 8.75
N THR A 189 -13.29 -13.20 7.59
CA THR A 189 -14.49 -12.36 7.46
C THR A 189 -15.78 -13.15 7.20
N SER A 190 -15.72 -14.47 7.14
CA SER A 190 -16.84 -15.36 6.76
C SER A 190 -18.15 -15.12 7.53
N ASN A 191 -18.06 -14.70 8.79
CA ASN A 191 -19.21 -14.40 9.64
C ASN A 191 -19.40 -12.90 9.94
N ASN A 192 -18.70 -12.02 9.22
CA ASN A 192 -18.75 -10.57 9.40
C ASN A 192 -18.80 -9.88 8.03
N SER A 193 -20.00 -9.69 7.49
CA SER A 193 -20.21 -9.08 6.18
C SER A 193 -19.78 -7.62 6.11
N ALA A 194 -19.95 -6.86 7.21
CA ALA A 194 -19.48 -5.49 7.30
C ALA A 194 -17.94 -5.45 7.11
N ALA A 195 -17.21 -6.29 7.83
CA ALA A 195 -15.76 -6.41 7.65
C ALA A 195 -15.40 -6.94 6.27
N ALA A 196 -16.10 -7.95 5.74
CA ALA A 196 -15.84 -8.52 4.41
C ALA A 196 -15.96 -7.49 3.29
N SER A 197 -16.88 -6.52 3.43
CA SER A 197 -17.14 -5.48 2.44
C SER A 197 -16.41 -4.16 2.71
N TRP A 198 -15.70 -4.03 3.84
CA TRP A 198 -15.07 -2.77 4.22
C TRP A 198 -14.10 -2.26 3.14
N GLY A 199 -14.17 -0.96 2.83
CA GLY A 199 -13.34 -0.30 1.80
C GLY A 199 -13.62 -0.72 0.35
N SER A 200 -14.70 -1.48 0.07
CA SER A 200 -14.99 -1.98 -1.29
C SER A 200 -15.21 -0.88 -2.33
N ASN A 201 -15.76 0.25 -1.91
CA ASN A 201 -16.13 1.36 -2.77
C ASN A 201 -15.02 2.39 -2.98
N ILE A 202 -13.82 2.20 -2.42
CA ILE A 202 -12.68 3.10 -2.70
C ILE A 202 -12.49 3.17 -4.21
N ASP A 203 -12.48 4.38 -4.76
CA ASP A 203 -12.22 4.62 -6.17
C ASP A 203 -10.72 4.47 -6.44
N MET A 204 -10.40 3.68 -7.45
CA MET A 204 -9.04 3.43 -7.89
C MET A 204 -8.69 4.19 -9.16
N SER A 205 -9.62 4.97 -9.73
CA SER A 205 -9.44 5.66 -11.02
C SER A 205 -8.28 6.67 -11.03
N SER A 206 -8.06 7.36 -9.91
CA SER A 206 -7.02 8.39 -9.73
C SER A 206 -5.75 7.87 -9.05
N MET A 207 -5.74 6.60 -8.65
CA MET A 207 -4.63 6.01 -7.92
C MET A 207 -3.48 5.64 -8.86
N PRO A 208 -2.22 5.90 -8.48
CA PRO A 208 -1.07 5.45 -9.26
C PRO A 208 -1.09 3.94 -9.44
N GLU A 209 -0.77 3.45 -10.64
CA GLU A 209 -0.82 2.03 -10.98
C GLU A 209 0.00 1.16 -10.02
N TRP A 210 1.18 1.64 -9.60
CA TRP A 210 2.04 0.95 -8.64
C TRP A 210 1.41 0.78 -7.25
N ALA A 211 0.45 1.64 -6.88
CA ALA A 211 -0.17 1.66 -5.56
C ALA A 211 -1.45 0.81 -5.50
N MET A 212 -2.05 0.46 -6.64
CA MET A 212 -3.36 -0.21 -6.68
C MET A 212 -3.38 -1.55 -5.94
N SER A 213 -2.35 -2.39 -6.13
CA SER A 213 -2.23 -3.66 -5.40
C SER A 213 -2.00 -3.43 -3.90
N LEU A 214 -1.23 -2.41 -3.53
CA LEU A 214 -0.96 -2.07 -2.13
C LEU A 214 -2.21 -1.55 -1.42
N VAL A 215 -3.10 -0.81 -2.12
CA VAL A 215 -4.42 -0.46 -1.59
C VAL A 215 -5.23 -1.72 -1.32
N ALA A 216 -5.28 -2.65 -2.27
CA ALA A 216 -6.01 -3.91 -2.11
C ALA A 216 -5.48 -4.73 -0.92
N GLU A 217 -4.17 -4.82 -0.74
CA GLU A 217 -3.54 -5.49 0.41
C GLU A 217 -3.87 -4.81 1.75
N ASN A 218 -3.78 -3.49 1.81
CA ASN A 218 -4.12 -2.74 3.02
C ASN A 218 -5.60 -2.86 3.38
N VAL A 219 -6.48 -2.86 2.39
CA VAL A 219 -7.91 -3.10 2.60
C VAL A 219 -8.13 -4.51 3.10
N MET A 220 -7.58 -5.55 2.44
CA MET A 220 -7.69 -6.94 2.91
C MET A 220 -7.20 -7.10 4.36
N TYR A 221 -6.09 -6.47 4.74
CA TYR A 221 -5.61 -6.50 6.11
C TYR A 221 -6.54 -5.77 7.10
N SER A 222 -7.07 -4.61 6.70
CA SER A 222 -8.05 -3.90 7.52
C SER A 222 -9.31 -4.76 7.72
N ARG A 223 -9.77 -5.50 6.70
CA ARG A 223 -10.90 -6.42 6.81
C ARG A 223 -10.63 -7.54 7.82
N THR A 224 -9.45 -8.18 7.78
CA THR A 224 -9.11 -9.23 8.75
C THR A 224 -9.00 -8.67 10.17
N PHE A 225 -8.43 -7.46 10.32
CA PHE A 225 -8.34 -6.80 11.61
C PHE A 225 -9.72 -6.49 12.19
N LEU A 226 -10.62 -5.91 11.39
CA LEU A 226 -11.97 -5.58 11.83
C LEU A 226 -12.80 -6.84 12.11
N ALA A 227 -12.60 -7.91 11.35
CA ALA A 227 -13.26 -9.19 11.63
C ALA A 227 -12.77 -9.84 12.92
N ALA A 228 -11.49 -9.67 13.27
CA ALA A 228 -10.92 -10.15 14.54
C ALA A 228 -11.34 -9.29 15.75
N ASN A 229 -11.79 -8.06 15.51
CA ASN A 229 -12.23 -7.10 16.53
C ASN A 229 -13.62 -6.53 16.16
N PRO A 230 -14.66 -7.37 16.10
CA PRO A 230 -15.97 -6.97 15.56
C PRO A 230 -16.62 -5.82 16.32
N GLU A 231 -16.28 -5.62 17.60
CA GLU A 231 -16.74 -4.49 18.41
C GLU A 231 -16.26 -3.12 17.90
N THR A 232 -15.21 -3.10 17.07
CA THR A 232 -14.66 -1.87 16.48
C THR A 232 -15.33 -1.46 15.18
N LEU A 233 -16.30 -2.25 14.69
CA LEU A 233 -16.99 -2.01 13.43
C LEU A 233 -18.50 -1.99 13.66
N ASP A 234 -19.16 -0.90 13.28
CA ASP A 234 -20.61 -0.84 13.33
C ASP A 234 -21.28 -1.51 12.12
N ALA A 235 -22.60 -1.69 12.19
CA ALA A 235 -23.39 -2.31 11.13
C ALA A 235 -23.40 -1.52 9.80
N THR A 236 -23.01 -0.24 9.84
CA THR A 236 -22.92 0.64 8.67
C THR A 236 -21.51 0.69 8.07
N GLY A 237 -20.55 -0.02 8.67
CA GLY A 237 -19.16 -0.12 8.20
C GLY A 237 -18.24 0.98 8.74
N ASN A 238 -18.68 1.82 9.69
CA ASN A 238 -17.79 2.80 10.31
C ASN A 238 -16.91 2.13 11.37
N VAL A 239 -15.64 2.51 11.38
CA VAL A 239 -14.64 2.00 12.32
C VAL A 239 -14.56 2.92 13.52
N ASN A 240 -14.71 2.35 14.72
CA ASN A 240 -14.46 3.01 15.99
C ASN A 240 -13.59 2.11 16.88
N LEU A 241 -12.27 2.27 16.80
CA LEU A 241 -11.35 1.48 17.63
C LEU A 241 -11.49 1.78 19.12
N GLY A 242 -12.03 2.94 19.49
CA GLY A 242 -12.33 3.27 20.89
C GLY A 242 -13.43 2.40 21.49
N ALA A 243 -14.28 1.79 20.67
CA ALA A 243 -15.36 0.90 21.12
C ALA A 243 -14.83 -0.40 21.76
N ALA A 244 -13.58 -0.78 21.49
CA ALA A 244 -12.94 -1.92 22.16
C ALA A 244 -12.73 -1.68 23.68
N GLY A 245 -12.68 -0.41 24.12
CA GLY A 245 -12.46 -0.06 25.51
C GLY A 245 -11.15 -0.64 26.05
N SER A 246 -11.25 -1.53 27.05
CA SER A 246 -10.10 -2.24 27.63
C SER A 246 -9.82 -3.61 26.98
N THR A 247 -10.64 -4.05 26.03
CA THR A 247 -10.45 -5.32 25.32
C THR A 247 -9.18 -5.23 24.47
N PRO A 248 -8.20 -6.13 24.65
CA PRO A 248 -7.01 -6.13 23.81
C PRO A 248 -7.37 -6.42 22.36
N LEU A 249 -6.98 -5.53 21.44
CA LEU A 249 -7.20 -5.72 20.01
C LEU A 249 -6.37 -6.90 19.49
N MET A 250 -7.04 -7.84 18.85
CA MET A 250 -6.43 -8.96 18.12
C MET A 250 -5.79 -8.44 16.83
N VAL A 251 -4.49 -8.66 16.68
CA VAL A 251 -3.75 -8.29 15.46
C VAL A 251 -3.55 -9.53 14.58
N PRO A 252 -4.19 -9.60 13.40
CA PRO A 252 -3.97 -10.70 12.46
C PRO A 252 -2.55 -10.70 11.91
N MET A 253 -2.09 -11.88 11.47
CA MET A 253 -0.83 -11.99 10.77
C MET A 253 -0.87 -11.24 9.44
N ASP A 254 0.22 -10.55 9.13
CA ASP A 254 0.44 -9.95 7.83
C ASP A 254 1.05 -10.97 6.87
N ILE A 255 0.22 -11.60 6.05
CA ILE A 255 0.66 -12.66 5.14
C ILE A 255 1.66 -12.11 4.10
N THR A 256 1.52 -10.86 3.66
CA THR A 256 2.44 -10.29 2.67
C THR A 256 3.81 -10.05 3.29
N ALA A 257 3.89 -9.55 4.53
CA ALA A 257 5.15 -9.44 5.27
C ALA A 257 5.85 -10.80 5.48
N VAL A 258 5.09 -11.86 5.78
CA VAL A 258 5.64 -13.22 5.95
C VAL A 258 6.21 -13.76 4.64
N MET A 259 5.50 -13.56 3.52
CA MET A 259 5.95 -14.05 2.21
C MET A 259 7.14 -13.26 1.68
N SER A 260 7.17 -11.93 1.84
CA SER A 260 8.32 -11.11 1.47
C SER A 260 9.59 -11.50 2.23
N ASN A 261 9.47 -11.89 3.51
CA ASN A 261 10.60 -12.36 4.30
C ASN A 261 11.07 -13.77 3.87
N SER A 262 10.16 -14.61 3.40
CA SER A 262 10.46 -15.95 2.87
C SER A 262 11.25 -15.88 1.55
N THR A 263 10.94 -14.91 0.68
CA THR A 263 11.66 -14.71 -0.59
C THR A 263 13.07 -14.15 -0.38
N SER A 264 13.25 -13.30 0.64
CA SER A 264 14.55 -12.72 1.03
C SER A 264 15.52 -13.78 1.57
N ASN A 265 15.00 -14.81 2.25
CA ASN A 265 15.81 -15.92 2.75
C ASN A 265 16.18 -16.93 1.65
N SER A 266 15.38 -17.04 0.58
CA SER A 266 15.68 -17.94 -0.55
C SER A 266 16.76 -17.42 -1.51
N THR A 267 16.96 -16.10 -1.62
CA THR A 267 18.06 -15.51 -2.41
C THR A 267 19.38 -15.51 -1.66
N ALA A 268 19.38 -15.42 -0.32
CA ALA A 268 20.58 -15.57 0.50
C ALA A 268 21.17 -16.98 0.43
N ALA A 269 20.33 -18.02 0.25
CA ALA A 269 20.78 -19.41 0.11
C ALA A 269 21.42 -19.71 -1.27
N MET A 270 21.17 -18.89 -2.30
CA MET A 270 21.77 -19.08 -3.64
C MET A 270 23.07 -18.30 -3.85
N ALA A 271 23.42 -17.36 -2.96
CA ALA A 271 24.64 -16.55 -3.06
C ALA A 271 25.85 -17.16 -2.33
N ALA A 272 25.67 -18.25 -1.56
CA ALA A 272 26.75 -18.95 -0.86
C ALA A 272 27.14 -20.25 -1.60
N GLY A 273 27.70 -20.11 -2.79
CA GLY A 273 28.07 -21.28 -3.60
C GLY A 273 29.09 -20.96 -4.69
N SER A 274 30.26 -20.43 -4.34
CA SER A 274 31.38 -20.30 -5.28
C SER A 274 32.73 -20.24 -4.56
N SER A 275 33.45 -21.36 -4.51
CA SER A 275 34.89 -21.46 -4.86
C SER A 275 35.51 -22.86 -4.58
N PRO A 276 36.63 -23.24 -5.23
CA PRO A 276 36.92 -24.61 -5.67
C PRO A 276 38.19 -25.26 -5.04
N SER A 277 38.33 -26.60 -5.15
CA SER A 277 39.59 -27.40 -5.25
C SER A 277 39.29 -28.91 -5.08
N THR A 278 39.39 -29.73 -6.13
CA THR A 278 40.50 -30.65 -6.52
C THR A 278 40.76 -31.90 -5.64
N SER A 279 40.52 -33.06 -6.30
CA SER A 279 41.35 -34.29 -6.39
C SER A 279 41.36 -35.38 -5.30
N ALA A 280 40.99 -36.58 -5.80
CA ALA A 280 41.63 -37.91 -5.67
C ALA A 280 41.28 -38.83 -4.48
N GLY A 281 41.03 -40.11 -4.80
CA GLY A 281 41.20 -41.22 -3.85
C GLY A 281 40.25 -42.41 -4.00
N SER A 282 40.54 -43.29 -4.95
CA SER A 282 39.90 -44.59 -5.23
C SER A 282 40.05 -45.66 -4.11
N THR A 283 39.09 -46.59 -4.00
CA THR A 283 39.36 -48.03 -3.74
C THR A 283 38.19 -48.94 -4.16
N THR A 284 38.38 -49.52 -5.35
CA THR A 284 38.08 -50.86 -5.92
C THR A 284 37.07 -51.90 -5.34
N PRO A 285 36.63 -52.86 -6.19
CA PRO A 285 35.35 -53.58 -6.11
C PRO A 285 35.48 -55.10 -5.86
N THR A 286 34.36 -55.83 -5.86
CA THR A 286 34.35 -57.30 -6.02
C THR A 286 33.25 -57.73 -6.97
N THR A 287 33.63 -58.62 -7.88
CA THR A 287 32.94 -59.17 -9.06
C THR A 287 32.13 -60.42 -8.72
N THR A 288 31.12 -60.76 -9.52
CA THR A 288 31.00 -62.04 -10.27
C THR A 288 29.72 -62.14 -11.12
N ASN A 289 29.94 -62.17 -12.45
CA ASN A 289 29.38 -63.00 -13.54
C ASN A 289 27.93 -63.53 -13.55
N GLY A 290 27.27 -63.38 -14.71
CA GLY A 290 26.22 -64.27 -15.20
C GLY A 290 25.42 -63.70 -16.38
N ALA A 291 25.40 -64.38 -17.53
CA ALA A 291 25.05 -63.84 -18.84
C ALA A 291 23.58 -64.00 -19.30
N ARG A 292 23.11 -63.01 -20.09
CA ARG A 292 22.28 -63.06 -21.33
C ARG A 292 21.16 -64.11 -21.48
N ALA A 293 19.91 -63.65 -21.65
CA ALA A 293 19.11 -63.80 -22.90
C ALA A 293 17.67 -63.24 -22.78
N LEU A 294 17.30 -62.37 -23.74
CA LEU A 294 16.06 -62.23 -24.51
C LEU A 294 14.67 -62.44 -23.84
N ALA A 295 13.84 -61.38 -23.80
CA ALA A 295 12.51 -61.33 -24.44
C ALA A 295 11.85 -59.93 -24.28
N SER A 296 11.29 -59.45 -25.38
CA SER A 296 10.67 -58.13 -25.62
C SER A 296 9.19 -58.06 -25.14
N PRO A 297 8.51 -56.88 -25.21
CA PRO A 297 7.33 -56.54 -24.41
C PRO A 297 6.01 -56.84 -25.14
N ASN A 298 4.89 -56.83 -24.41
CA ASN A 298 3.57 -56.71 -25.03
C ASN A 298 2.70 -55.66 -24.33
N MET A 299 2.18 -54.76 -25.17
CA MET A 299 1.05 -53.88 -24.92
C MET A 299 -0.25 -54.68 -24.77
N LEU A 300 -1.27 -54.10 -24.14
CA LEU A 300 -2.64 -54.31 -24.59
C LEU A 300 -3.47 -53.02 -24.41
N ALA A 301 -4.05 -52.58 -25.52
CA ALA A 301 -5.09 -51.57 -25.64
C ALA A 301 -6.40 -52.25 -26.05
N GLY A 302 -7.53 -51.58 -25.81
CA GLY A 302 -8.83 -51.86 -26.46
C GLY A 302 -10.00 -51.63 -25.50
N LEU A 303 -11.18 -51.13 -25.90
CA LEU A 303 -11.67 -50.66 -27.20
C LEU A 303 -13.02 -49.93 -26.96
N ILE A 304 -13.39 -49.11 -27.94
CA ILE A 304 -14.54 -48.20 -28.06
C ILE A 304 -15.88 -48.93 -28.25
N THR A 305 -16.99 -48.37 -27.77
CA THR A 305 -18.31 -48.47 -28.44
C THR A 305 -19.08 -47.13 -28.41
N LEU A 306 -19.43 -46.67 -29.61
CA LEU A 306 -20.38 -45.60 -29.93
C LEU A 306 -21.69 -46.26 -30.37
N ALA A 307 -22.83 -45.74 -29.96
CA ALA A 307 -24.12 -46.02 -30.59
C ALA A 307 -24.97 -44.75 -30.60
N ALA A 308 -25.23 -44.24 -31.80
CA ALA A 308 -26.24 -43.24 -32.10
C ALA A 308 -27.42 -43.94 -32.77
N ILE A 309 -28.65 -43.62 -32.36
CA ILE A 309 -29.86 -43.89 -33.12
C ILE A 309 -30.73 -42.63 -33.04
N ALA A 310 -31.07 -42.10 -34.21
CA ALA A 310 -32.13 -41.14 -34.44
C ALA A 310 -33.32 -41.85 -35.10
N PHE A 311 -34.56 -41.47 -34.79
CA PHE A 311 -35.64 -41.31 -35.76
C PHE A 311 -36.76 -40.43 -35.20
N ALA A 312 -37.42 -39.74 -36.13
CA ALA A 312 -38.30 -38.59 -36.02
C ALA A 312 -39.72 -38.86 -35.48
N LEU A 313 -40.34 -37.81 -34.95
CA LEU A 313 -41.63 -37.24 -35.39
C LEU A 313 -41.79 -35.83 -34.79
#